data_AF-A0A972D7M9-F1
#
_entry.id   AF-A0A972D7M9-F1
#
_cell.length_a   1.000
_cell.length_b   1.000
_cell.length_c   1.000
_cell.angle_alpha   90.00
_cell.angle_beta   90.00
_cell.angle_gamma   90.00
#
_symmetry.space_group_name_H-M   'P 1'
#
loop_
_entity.id
_entity.type
_entity.pdbx_description
1 polymer ?
#
loop_
_entity_poly.entity_id
_entity_poly.type
_entity_poly.pdbx_seq_one_letter_code
_entity_poly.pdbx_strand_id
1 'polypeptide(L)'
;RVPDWGLDNLSERDVVREHACLRVQAKLASEYGLRGFLAPTTDFRAVYDRLPEDPLAGDDEEARLAREAYARAEVPPWAPHLRRGLEATRRVLEEVAELGGLEEGARGELASLSSTFEPR
;
A
#
# COMPACT_ATOMS: atom_id res chain seq x y z
N ARG A 1 -1.01 -14.60 -27.07
CA ARG A 1 -0.26 -14.49 -25.80
C ARG A 1 -0.90 -13.39 -24.98
N VAL A 2 -1.71 -13.70 -23.97
CA VAL A 2 -2.32 -12.81 -22.94
C VAL A 2 -2.66 -13.75 -21.76
N PRO A 3 -2.43 -13.41 -20.46
CA PRO A 3 -2.58 -12.07 -19.88
C PRO A 3 -1.36 -11.57 -19.11
N ASP A 4 -0.75 -10.51 -19.63
CA ASP A 4 -0.51 -9.37 -18.77
C ASP A 4 -1.90 -8.78 -18.46
N TRP A 5 -2.17 -8.29 -17.26
CA TRP A 5 -3.52 -7.96 -16.73
C TRP A 5 -4.21 -6.78 -17.44
N GLY A 6 -3.90 -6.57 -18.71
CA GLY A 6 -4.21 -5.38 -19.48
C GLY A 6 -3.34 -4.20 -19.12
N LEU A 7 -2.36 -4.35 -18.23
CA LEU A 7 -1.48 -3.28 -17.76
C LEU A 7 -0.29 -3.10 -18.71
N ASP A 8 0.14 -1.86 -18.91
CA ASP A 8 1.32 -1.50 -19.68
C ASP A 8 2.30 -0.75 -18.78
N ASN A 9 3.39 -1.42 -18.43
CA ASN A 9 4.44 -0.89 -17.56
C ASN A 9 5.63 -0.33 -18.37
N LEU A 10 5.49 -0.22 -19.71
CA LEU A 10 6.56 0.26 -20.60
C LEU A 10 6.26 1.64 -21.17
N SER A 11 4.99 2.05 -21.21
CA SER A 11 4.58 3.37 -21.65
C SER A 11 3.81 4.12 -20.57
N GLU A 12 3.55 5.41 -20.81
CA GLU A 12 2.81 6.26 -19.87
C GLU A 12 1.29 6.02 -19.87
N ARG A 13 0.80 5.03 -20.64
CA ARG A 13 -0.64 4.78 -20.86
C ARG A 13 -1.44 4.63 -19.57
N ASP A 14 -0.87 3.94 -18.57
CA ASP A 14 -1.58 3.61 -17.33
C ASP A 14 -1.15 4.44 -16.11
N VAL A 15 -0.26 5.44 -16.27
CA VAL A 15 0.28 6.27 -15.16
C VAL A 15 -0.82 6.91 -14.31
N VAL A 16 -1.88 7.41 -14.95
CA VAL A 16 -3.02 8.01 -14.22
C VAL A 16 -3.72 6.97 -13.33
N ARG A 17 -3.84 5.73 -13.80
CA ARG A 17 -4.44 4.63 -13.03
C ARG A 17 -3.49 4.15 -11.92
N GLU A 18 -2.19 4.14 -12.18
CA GLU A 18 -1.17 3.82 -11.16
C GLU A 18 -1.23 4.84 -10.02
N HIS A 19 -1.26 6.14 -10.32
CA HIS A 19 -1.40 7.19 -9.31
C HIS A 19 -2.74 7.15 -8.58
N ALA A 20 -3.85 6.88 -9.29
CA ALA A 20 -5.14 6.66 -8.65
C ALA A 20 -5.10 5.46 -7.68
N CYS A 21 -4.39 4.39 -8.03
CA CYS A 21 -4.17 3.23 -7.15
C CYS A 21 -3.40 3.63 -5.87
N LEU A 22 -2.35 4.44 -6.01
CA LEU A 22 -1.60 4.96 -4.85
C LEU A 22 -2.49 5.78 -3.90
N ARG A 23 -3.40 6.61 -4.45
CA ARG A 23 -4.39 7.35 -3.64
C ARG A 23 -5.33 6.43 -2.88
N VAL A 24 -5.83 5.37 -3.53
CA VAL A 24 -6.70 4.36 -2.87
C VAL A 24 -5.95 3.63 -1.76
N GLN A 25 -4.71 3.19 -2.03
CA GLN A 25 -3.84 2.56 -1.04
C GLN A 25 -3.59 3.49 0.15
N ALA A 26 -3.25 4.76 -0.10
CA ALA A 26 -3.05 5.75 0.94
C ALA A 26 -4.32 5.96 1.78
N LYS A 27 -5.48 6.08 1.14
CA LYS A 27 -6.76 6.27 1.84
C LYS A 27 -7.07 5.08 2.75
N LEU A 28 -7.05 3.86 2.20
CA LEU A 28 -7.35 2.64 2.94
C LEU A 28 -6.35 2.42 4.09
N ALA A 29 -5.06 2.61 3.86
CA ALA A 29 -4.04 2.42 4.89
C ALA A 29 -4.12 3.49 5.99
N SER A 30 -4.43 4.74 5.65
CA SER A 30 -4.52 5.85 6.62
C SER A 30 -5.59 5.60 7.67
N GLU A 31 -6.70 4.97 7.31
CA GLU A 31 -7.81 4.67 8.22
C GLU A 31 -7.45 3.67 9.33
N TYR A 32 -6.34 2.95 9.18
CA TYR A 32 -5.80 2.01 10.17
C TYR A 32 -4.43 2.43 10.71
N GLY A 33 -3.98 3.66 10.43
CA GLY A 33 -2.63 4.11 10.82
C GLY A 33 -1.49 3.41 10.07
N LEU A 34 -1.79 2.73 8.95
CA LEU A 34 -0.84 1.91 8.20
C LEU A 34 -0.19 2.65 7.01
N ARG A 35 -0.45 3.94 6.81
CA ARG A 35 0.00 4.70 5.62
C ARG A 35 1.51 4.61 5.40
N GLY A 36 2.30 4.79 6.47
CA GLY A 36 3.76 4.67 6.38
C GLY A 36 4.23 3.23 6.25
N PHE A 37 3.63 2.31 7.00
CA PHE A 37 4.02 0.89 7.03
C PHE A 37 3.78 0.19 5.68
N LEU A 38 2.66 0.51 5.02
CA LEU A 38 2.29 -0.03 3.71
C LEU A 38 2.69 0.89 2.55
N ALA A 39 3.57 1.88 2.75
CA ALA A 39 4.03 2.74 1.67
C ALA A 39 4.81 1.92 0.61
N PRO A 40 4.70 2.25 -0.69
CA PRO A 40 5.50 1.60 -1.72
C PRO A 40 6.98 1.86 -1.49
N THR A 41 7.84 0.91 -1.87
CA THR A 41 9.30 1.00 -1.71
C THR A 41 10.04 1.33 -3.01
N THR A 42 9.31 1.46 -4.12
CA THR A 42 9.83 1.78 -5.46
C THR A 42 9.78 3.29 -5.73
N ASP A 43 10.07 3.71 -6.98
CA ASP A 43 10.01 5.11 -7.40
C ASP A 43 8.64 5.78 -7.18
N PHE A 44 7.57 4.98 -7.07
CA PHE A 44 6.24 5.45 -6.66
C PHE A 44 6.21 6.05 -5.25
N ARG A 45 7.21 5.79 -4.40
CA ARG A 45 7.33 6.36 -3.05
C ARG A 45 7.34 7.88 -3.09
N ALA A 46 8.04 8.48 -4.05
CA ALA A 46 8.09 9.93 -4.19
C ALA A 46 6.72 10.55 -4.51
N VAL A 47 5.89 9.85 -5.29
CA VAL A 47 4.51 10.27 -5.58
C VAL A 47 3.63 10.07 -4.33
N TYR A 48 3.74 8.91 -3.70
CA TYR A 48 2.95 8.54 -2.51
C TYR A 48 3.16 9.49 -1.32
N ASP A 49 4.40 9.90 -1.06
CA ASP A 49 4.74 10.81 0.04
C ASP A 49 4.25 12.24 -0.19
N ARG A 50 4.00 12.63 -1.45
CA ARG A 50 3.42 13.94 -1.79
C ARG A 50 1.90 13.96 -1.73
N LEU A 51 1.24 12.81 -1.55
CA LEU A 51 -0.21 12.77 -1.48
C LEU A 51 -0.71 13.61 -0.29
N PRO A 52 -1.82 14.35 -0.46
CA PRO A 52 -2.42 15.12 0.62
C PRO A 52 -2.88 14.22 1.78
N GLU A 53 -3.21 14.85 2.91
CA GLU A 53 -3.72 14.16 4.08
C GLU A 53 -4.96 13.32 3.74
N ASP A 54 -5.95 13.91 3.05
CA ASP A 54 -7.02 13.18 2.37
C ASP A 54 -6.62 12.83 0.92
N PRO A 55 -6.22 11.58 0.62
CA PRO A 55 -5.73 11.21 -0.70
C PRO A 55 -6.82 11.23 -1.80
N LEU A 56 -8.09 11.28 -1.40
CA LEU A 56 -9.22 11.34 -2.32
C LEU A 56 -9.62 12.77 -2.71
N ALA A 57 -8.98 13.78 -2.12
CA ALA A 57 -9.21 15.17 -2.45
C ALA A 57 -8.67 15.53 -3.85
N GLY A 58 -9.27 16.56 -4.48
CA GLY A 58 -8.89 17.09 -5.79
C GLY A 58 -9.88 16.74 -6.91
N ASP A 59 -9.77 17.49 -8.00
CA ASP A 59 -10.67 17.42 -9.16
C ASP A 59 -9.99 16.81 -10.40
N ASP A 60 -8.75 16.37 -10.27
CA ASP A 60 -8.03 15.67 -11.32
C ASP A 60 -8.57 14.25 -11.55
N GLU A 61 -8.19 13.67 -12.69
CA GLU A 61 -8.65 12.34 -13.11
C GLU A 61 -8.19 11.23 -12.16
N GLU A 62 -7.01 11.36 -11.53
CA GLU A 62 -6.51 10.39 -10.56
C GLU A 62 -7.41 10.37 -9.32
N ALA A 63 -7.80 11.55 -8.81
CA ALA A 63 -8.69 11.71 -7.67
C ALA A 63 -10.09 11.14 -7.97
N ARG A 64 -10.61 11.39 -9.18
CA ARG A 64 -11.89 10.83 -9.63
C ARG A 64 -11.86 9.30 -9.65
N LEU A 65 -10.87 8.71 -10.31
CA LEU A 65 -10.70 7.26 -10.38
C LEU A 65 -10.47 6.63 -9.00
N ALA A 66 -9.73 7.30 -8.13
CA ALA A 66 -9.49 6.84 -6.77
C ALA A 66 -10.77 6.80 -5.95
N ARG A 67 -11.64 7.83 -6.03
CA ARG A 67 -12.94 7.83 -5.37
C ARG A 67 -13.83 6.67 -5.83
N GLU A 68 -13.88 6.41 -7.14
CA GLU A 68 -14.65 5.30 -7.70
C GLU A 68 -14.11 3.94 -7.24
N ALA A 69 -12.79 3.76 -7.23
CA ALA A 69 -12.15 2.54 -6.76
C ALA A 69 -12.34 2.33 -5.25
N TYR A 70 -12.25 3.40 -4.46
CA TYR A 70 -12.51 3.37 -3.03
C TYR A 70 -13.96 3.00 -2.73
N ALA A 71 -14.93 3.55 -3.46
CA ALA A 71 -16.34 3.16 -3.34
C ALA A 71 -16.55 1.67 -3.66
N ARG A 72 -15.82 1.12 -4.64
CA ARG A 72 -15.86 -0.32 -4.96
C ARG A 72 -15.27 -1.21 -3.86
N ALA A 73 -14.36 -0.70 -3.03
CA ALA A 73 -13.76 -1.45 -1.94
C ALA A 73 -14.79 -1.88 -0.88
N GLU A 74 -15.88 -1.13 -0.75
CA GLU A 74 -16.96 -1.35 0.23
C GLU A 74 -18.04 -2.34 -0.25
N VAL A 75 -17.94 -2.86 -1.47
CA VAL A 75 -18.91 -3.81 -2.04
C VAL A 75 -18.26 -5.15 -2.42
N PRO A 76 -19.04 -6.24 -2.57
CA PRO A 76 -18.51 -7.52 -3.03
C PRO A 76 -17.82 -7.41 -4.41
N PRO A 77 -16.74 -8.15 -4.68
CA PRO A 77 -16.17 -9.22 -3.84
C PRO A 77 -15.11 -8.73 -2.83
N TRP A 78 -14.80 -7.43 -2.80
CA TRP A 78 -13.71 -6.88 -1.99
C TRP A 78 -14.09 -6.78 -0.50
N ALA A 79 -15.31 -6.32 -0.23
CA ALA A 79 -15.90 -6.41 1.10
C ALA A 79 -16.34 -7.86 1.39
N PRO A 80 -16.13 -8.37 2.62
CA PRO A 80 -15.53 -7.69 3.78
C PRO A 80 -14.00 -7.89 3.91
N HIS A 81 -13.39 -8.60 2.97
CA HIS A 81 -12.05 -9.17 3.11
C HIS A 81 -10.95 -8.11 3.24
N LEU A 82 -11.01 -7.06 2.43
CA LEU A 82 -10.00 -6.01 2.43
C LEU A 82 -9.88 -5.31 3.79
N ARG A 83 -11.03 -4.92 4.36
CA ARG A 83 -11.11 -4.26 5.67
C ARG A 83 -10.60 -5.16 6.80
N ARG A 84 -10.98 -6.45 6.77
CA ARG A 84 -10.49 -7.44 7.74
C ARG A 84 -8.97 -7.63 7.66
N GLY A 85 -8.42 -7.63 6.44
CA GLY A 85 -6.98 -7.72 6.22
C GLY A 85 -6.24 -6.54 6.83
N LEU A 86 -6.65 -5.31 6.53
CA LEU A 86 -6.02 -4.10 7.07
C LEU A 86 -6.10 -4.03 8.60
N GLU A 87 -7.26 -4.37 9.16
CA GLU A 87 -7.45 -4.44 10.61
C GLU A 87 -6.53 -5.50 11.26
N ALA A 88 -6.38 -6.67 10.64
CA ALA A 88 -5.46 -7.70 11.13
C ALA A 88 -3.99 -7.24 11.04
N THR A 89 -3.60 -6.55 9.95
CA THR A 89 -2.26 -5.96 9.80
C THR A 89 -1.98 -4.93 10.89
N ARG A 90 -2.96 -4.04 11.20
CA ARG A 90 -2.85 -3.08 12.30
C ARG A 90 -2.55 -3.76 13.63
N ARG A 91 -3.29 -4.81 13.96
CA ARG A 91 -3.09 -5.57 15.22
C ARG A 91 -1.69 -6.19 15.30
N VAL A 92 -1.21 -6.81 14.22
CA VAL A 92 0.17 -7.34 14.18
C VAL A 92 1.19 -6.24 14.43
N LEU A 93 0.99 -5.05 13.83
CA LEU A 93 1.90 -3.93 14.01
C LEU A 93 1.91 -3.40 15.45
N GLU A 94 0.75 -3.36 16.11
CA GLU A 94 0.63 -2.98 17.52
C GLU A 94 1.38 -3.95 18.44
N GLU A 95 1.18 -5.25 18.25
CA GLU A 95 1.90 -6.28 19.02
C GLU A 95 3.42 -6.18 18.82
N VAL A 96 3.88 -5.96 17.58
CA VAL A 96 5.32 -5.78 17.29
C VAL A 96 5.86 -4.49 17.93
N ALA A 97 5.07 -3.42 17.96
CA ALA A 97 5.46 -2.17 18.60
C ALA A 97 5.60 -2.31 20.12
N GLU A 98 4.68 -2.99 20.79
CA GLU A 98 4.74 -3.27 22.23
C GLU A 98 5.99 -4.08 22.62
N LEU A 99 6.44 -4.94 21.73
CA LEU A 99 7.67 -5.72 21.90
C LEU A 99 8.95 -4.93 21.56
N GLY A 100 8.85 -3.66 21.16
CA GLY A 100 10.00 -2.83 20.77
C GLY A 100 10.55 -3.09 19.36
N GLY A 101 9.91 -3.97 18.59
CA GLY A 101 10.40 -4.43 17.28
C GLY A 101 10.49 -3.33 16.22
N LEU A 102 9.73 -2.24 16.35
CA LEU A 102 9.78 -1.09 15.44
C LEU A 102 10.94 -0.13 15.73
N GLU A 103 11.46 -0.12 16.97
CA GLU A 103 12.66 0.64 17.33
C GLU A 103 13.94 -0.16 17.09
N GLU A 104 13.90 -1.46 17.34
CA GLU A 104 15.04 -2.36 17.18
C GLU A 104 15.31 -2.71 15.72
N GLY A 105 14.28 -2.92 14.90
CA GLY A 105 14.44 -3.11 13.45
C GLY A 105 15.01 -1.88 12.72
N ALA A 106 14.88 -0.68 13.30
CA ALA A 106 15.49 0.54 12.79
C ALA A 106 16.93 0.77 13.28
N ARG A 107 17.38 0.05 14.31
CA ARG A 107 18.72 0.17 14.91
C ARG A 107 19.62 -1.05 14.69
N GLY A 108 19.05 -2.20 14.34
CA GLY A 108 19.78 -3.44 14.16
C GLY A 108 19.99 -3.77 12.69
N GLU A 109 21.24 -4.03 12.31
CA GLU A 109 21.58 -4.94 11.22
C GLU A 109 20.96 -6.32 11.54
N LEU A 110 19.66 -6.47 11.34
CA LEU A 110 19.05 -7.79 11.32
C LEU A 110 19.45 -8.40 9.98
N ALA A 111 20.42 -9.31 10.04
CA ALA A 111 20.78 -10.15 8.90
C ALA A 111 19.49 -10.67 8.25
N SER A 112 19.44 -10.53 6.92
CA SER A 112 18.28 -10.94 6.12
C SER A 112 17.81 -12.35 6.53
N LEU A 113 16.50 -12.57 6.55
CA LEU A 113 15.92 -13.92 6.67
C LEU A 113 16.42 -14.88 5.56
N SER A 114 17.02 -14.34 4.50
CA SER A 114 17.68 -15.10 3.42
C SER A 114 19.10 -15.56 3.76
N SER A 115 19.72 -15.07 4.83
CA SER A 115 21.11 -15.37 5.19
C SER A 115 21.28 -16.67 5.99
N THR A 116 20.18 -17.34 6.38
CA THR A 116 20.24 -18.54 7.24
C THR A 116 20.30 -19.86 6.49
N PHE A 117 20.36 -19.86 5.16
CA PHE A 117 20.50 -21.08 4.36
C PHE A 117 21.87 -21.14 3.68
N GLU A 118 22.89 -21.54 4.43
CA GLU A 118 24.02 -22.23 3.82
C GLU A 118 23.68 -23.73 3.76
N PRO A 119 23.53 -24.32 2.56
CA PRO A 119 23.39 -25.76 2.44
C PRO A 119 24.72 -26.44 2.85
N ARG A 120 24.64 -27.41 3.76
CA ARG A 120 25.75 -28.33 4.04
C ARG A 120 26.04 -29.25 2.86
#